data_AF-A0A4Y2QTP9-F1
#
_entry.id   AF-A0A4Y2QTP9-F1
#
_cell.length_a   1.000
_cell.length_b   1.000
_cell.length_c   1.000
_cell.angle_alpha   90.00
_cell.angle_beta   90.00
_cell.angle_gamma   90.00
#
_symmetry.space_group_name_H-M   'P 1'
#
loop_
_entity.id
_entity.type
_entity.pdbx_description
1 polymer ?
#
loop_
_entity_poly.entity_id
_entity_poly.type
_entity_poly.pdbx_seq_one_letter_code
_entity_poly.pdbx_strand_id
1 'polypeptide(L)'
;MVLESNKNHSEVIMKLRKIVLVNPQIKLNWVRAHVDICGNDLADLSAKNATTNEEVDIKVKVPKSWIKNQLKLTMLQEWQARCMSSPNSRFLYGIFPEVNTKKCHGNFLINQILTTHGCFPVHQHRSLGKSPDCECGRDQGTVSHYVYGCQIYREVRVAKNDTL
;
A
#
# COMPACT_ATOMS: atom_id res chain seq x y z
N MET A 1 24.64 8.50 19.36
CA MET A 1 25.19 7.18 18.95
C MET A 1 24.09 6.11 18.96
N VAL A 2 24.08 5.07 18.10
CA VAL A 2 22.96 4.08 17.98
C VAL A 2 22.60 3.39 19.32
N LEU A 3 23.58 3.26 20.22
CA LEU A 3 23.43 2.69 21.57
C LEU A 3 22.65 3.60 22.54
N GLU A 4 22.59 4.92 22.28
CA GLU A 4 21.90 5.91 23.12
C GLU A 4 20.43 6.13 22.69
N SER A 5 19.98 5.50 21.60
CA SER A 5 18.64 5.70 21.05
C SER A 5 17.56 5.06 21.95
N ASN A 6 16.73 5.87 22.60
CA ASN A 6 15.61 5.41 23.45
C ASN A 6 14.40 4.85 22.67
N LYS A 7 14.49 4.69 21.35
CA LYS A 7 13.34 4.28 20.52
C LYS A 7 12.96 2.81 20.61
N ASN A 8 13.82 1.96 21.20
CA ASN A 8 13.65 0.50 21.18
C ASN A 8 13.55 -0.07 22.60
N HIS A 9 12.39 -0.59 22.95
CA HIS A 9 12.07 -1.11 24.30
C HIS A 9 12.14 -2.65 24.39
N SER A 10 12.73 -3.33 23.39
CA SER A 10 12.94 -4.78 23.47
C SER A 10 13.86 -5.10 24.65
N GLU A 11 13.43 -6.01 25.52
CA GLU A 11 14.19 -6.42 26.70
C GLU A 11 15.58 -6.96 26.34
N VAL A 12 15.66 -7.70 25.22
CA VAL A 12 16.93 -8.22 24.68
C VAL A 12 17.86 -7.08 24.28
N ILE A 13 17.35 -6.07 23.57
CA ILE A 13 18.14 -4.91 23.14
C ILE A 13 18.64 -4.11 24.35
N MET A 14 17.80 -3.93 25.37
CA MET A 14 18.17 -3.23 26.60
C MET A 14 19.27 -3.98 27.38
N LYS A 15 19.16 -5.31 27.49
CA LYS A 15 20.20 -6.15 28.12
C LYS A 15 21.53 -6.06 27.36
N LEU A 16 21.51 -6.21 26.03
CA LEU A 16 22.71 -6.11 25.19
C LEU A 16 23.37 -4.73 25.29
N ARG A 17 22.59 -3.65 25.27
CA ARG A 17 23.11 -2.29 25.45
C ARG A 17 23.83 -2.12 26.77
N LYS A 18 23.24 -2.62 27.87
CA LYS A 18 23.88 -2.56 29.18
C LYS A 18 25.23 -3.26 29.19
N ILE A 19 25.32 -4.45 28.58
CA ILE A 19 26.57 -5.22 28.48
C ILE A 19 27.64 -4.42 27.71
N VAL A 20 27.28 -3.87 26.55
CA VAL A 20 28.22 -3.11 25.72
C VAL A 20 28.67 -1.82 26.41
N LEU A 21 27.75 -1.08 27.05
CA LEU A 21 28.06 0.20 27.70
C LEU A 21 28.94 0.06 28.95
N VAL A 22 28.82 -1.05 29.69
CA VAL A 22 29.63 -1.30 30.90
C VAL A 22 31.04 -1.82 30.54
N ASN A 23 31.24 -2.35 29.33
CA ASN A 23 32.49 -2.97 28.92
C ASN A 23 33.15 -2.19 27.77
N PRO A 24 33.99 -1.18 28.06
CA PRO A 24 34.60 -0.32 27.04
C PRO A 24 35.59 -1.06 26.12
N GLN A 25 35.99 -2.28 26.47
CA GLN A 25 36.85 -3.13 25.64
C GLN A 25 36.11 -3.77 24.46
N ILE A 26 34.77 -3.83 24.50
CA ILE A 26 33.97 -4.41 23.42
C ILE A 26 33.91 -3.41 22.27
N LYS A 27 34.47 -3.79 21.12
CA LYS A 27 34.37 -3.02 19.87
C LYS A 27 33.39 -3.70 18.93
N LEU A 28 32.39 -2.97 18.46
CA LEU A 28 31.43 -3.44 17.47
C LEU A 28 31.93 -3.08 16.08
N ASN A 29 32.10 -4.08 15.21
CA ASN A 29 32.47 -3.91 13.82
C ASN A 29 31.44 -4.59 12.94
N TRP A 30 31.15 -4.00 11.77
CA TRP A 30 30.33 -4.64 10.75
C TRP A 30 31.23 -5.43 9.80
N VAL A 31 30.84 -6.66 9.51
CA VAL A 31 31.46 -7.50 8.49
C VAL A 31 30.39 -7.93 7.48
N ARG A 32 30.81 -8.14 6.24
CA ARG A 32 29.92 -8.68 5.20
C ARG A 32 29.67 -10.17 5.50
N ALA A 33 28.45 -10.64 5.25
CA ALA A 33 28.13 -12.07 5.31
C ALA A 33 28.66 -12.82 4.07
N HIS A 34 28.93 -14.12 4.21
CA HIS A 34 29.29 -15.02 3.10
C HIS A 34 30.56 -14.60 2.33
N VAL A 35 31.60 -14.18 3.05
CA VAL A 35 32.92 -13.83 2.48
C VAL A 35 34.05 -14.63 3.12
N ASP A 36 33.76 -15.86 3.51
CA ASP A 36 34.72 -16.84 4.07
C ASP A 36 35.44 -16.36 5.33
N ILE A 37 34.78 -15.50 6.14
CA ILE A 37 35.26 -15.15 7.47
C ILE A 37 34.80 -16.25 8.41
N CYS A 38 35.71 -17.20 8.68
CA CYS A 38 35.45 -18.41 9.48
C CYS A 38 34.61 -18.16 10.75
N GLY A 39 34.94 -17.12 11.54
CA GLY A 39 34.18 -16.80 12.75
C GLY A 39 32.75 -16.29 12.49
N ASN A 40 32.53 -15.53 11.42
CA ASN A 40 31.19 -15.08 11.01
C ASN A 40 30.37 -16.27 10.50
N ASP A 41 30.96 -17.09 9.63
CA ASP A 41 30.27 -18.22 9.02
C ASP A 41 29.92 -19.29 10.07
N LEU A 42 30.77 -19.49 11.08
CA LEU A 42 30.47 -20.35 12.22
C LEU A 42 29.29 -19.79 13.03
N ALA A 43 29.25 -18.48 13.28
CA ALA A 43 28.13 -17.84 13.98
C ALA A 43 26.82 -17.95 13.18
N ASP A 44 26.86 -17.76 11.87
CA ASP A 44 25.71 -17.94 10.98
C ASP A 44 25.23 -19.40 10.96
N LEU A 45 26.15 -20.37 10.94
CA LEU A 45 25.83 -21.80 11.04
C LEU A 45 25.17 -22.11 12.39
N SER A 46 25.70 -21.58 13.50
CA SER A 46 25.09 -21.73 14.82
C SER A 46 23.68 -21.14 14.86
N ALA A 47 23.49 -19.94 14.31
CA ALA A 47 22.17 -19.32 14.23
C ALA A 47 21.18 -20.15 13.39
N LYS A 48 21.65 -20.73 12.27
CA LYS A 48 20.85 -21.62 11.42
C LYS A 48 20.46 -22.91 12.15
N ASN A 49 21.39 -23.55 12.84
CA ASN A 49 21.11 -24.76 13.62
C ASN A 49 20.14 -24.47 14.78
N ALA A 50 20.22 -23.29 15.40
CA ALA A 50 19.25 -22.90 16.42
C ALA A 50 17.81 -22.80 15.88
N THR A 51 17.61 -22.56 14.57
CA THR A 51 16.25 -22.56 13.98
C THR A 51 15.63 -23.94 13.87
N THR A 52 16.42 -25.01 14.00
CA THR A 52 15.94 -26.40 13.98
C THR A 52 15.68 -26.98 15.38
N ASN A 53 15.96 -26.21 16.44
CA ASN A 53 15.70 -26.66 17.80
C ASN A 53 14.19 -26.75 18.06
N GLU A 54 13.77 -27.80 18.77
CA GLU A 54 12.37 -28.00 19.15
C GLU A 54 11.94 -27.01 20.24
N GLU A 55 12.88 -26.59 21.09
CA GLU A 55 12.64 -25.67 22.20
C GLU A 55 13.09 -24.24 21.87
N VAL A 56 12.33 -23.26 22.36
CA VAL A 56 12.63 -21.83 22.19
C VAL A 56 13.31 -21.30 23.45
N ASP A 57 14.60 -20.98 23.34
CA ASP A 57 15.41 -20.47 24.45
C ASP A 57 14.90 -19.12 25.02
N ILE A 58 14.49 -18.21 24.12
CA ILE A 58 14.04 -16.86 24.49
C ILE A 58 12.75 -16.52 23.75
N LYS A 59 11.65 -16.46 24.49
CA LYS A 59 10.35 -16.05 23.95
C LYS A 59 10.28 -14.52 23.80
N VAL A 60 10.55 -14.04 22.59
CA VAL A 60 10.41 -12.62 22.26
C VAL A 60 8.94 -12.29 21.96
N LYS A 61 8.44 -11.18 22.50
CA LYS A 61 7.07 -10.70 22.21
C LYS A 61 6.95 -10.31 20.73
N VAL A 62 5.78 -10.55 20.15
CA VAL A 62 5.47 -10.15 18.77
C VAL A 62 5.67 -8.63 18.62
N PRO A 63 6.47 -8.17 17.64
CA PRO A 63 6.68 -6.75 17.43
C PRO A 63 5.38 -6.02 17.06
N LYS A 64 5.16 -4.84 17.63
CA LYS A 64 4.02 -3.97 17.26
C LYS A 64 3.99 -3.66 15.76
N SER A 65 5.16 -3.52 15.14
CA SER A 65 5.31 -3.30 13.70
C SER A 65 4.76 -4.48 12.88
N TRP A 66 5.01 -5.71 13.32
CA TRP A 66 4.49 -6.91 12.67
C TRP A 66 2.96 -6.94 12.73
N ILE A 67 2.38 -6.69 13.91
CA ILE A 67 0.91 -6.64 14.08
C ILE A 67 0.31 -5.56 13.17
N LYS A 68 0.88 -4.35 13.16
CA LYS A 68 0.44 -3.26 12.27
C LYS A 68 0.52 -3.66 10.80
N ASN A 69 1.56 -4.37 10.40
CA ASN A 69 1.71 -4.83 9.03
C ASN A 69 0.65 -5.87 8.67
N GLN A 70 0.39 -6.85 9.55
CA GLN A 70 -0.67 -7.84 9.33
C GLN A 70 -2.05 -7.17 9.19
N LEU A 71 -2.39 -6.25 10.10
CA LEU A 71 -3.63 -5.48 10.02
C LEU A 71 -3.74 -4.71 8.70
N LYS A 72 -2.65 -4.09 8.25
CA LYS A 72 -2.61 -3.38 6.96
C LYS A 72 -2.88 -4.33 5.80
N LEU A 73 -2.26 -5.50 5.78
CA LEU A 73 -2.44 -6.51 4.73
C LEU A 73 -3.89 -7.01 4.69
N THR A 74 -4.45 -7.38 5.85
CA THR A 74 -5.86 -7.81 5.95
C THR A 74 -6.81 -6.71 5.50
N MET A 75 -6.61 -5.46 5.95
CA MET A 75 -7.42 -4.33 5.55
C MET A 75 -7.39 -4.11 4.03
N LEU A 76 -6.22 -4.23 3.40
CA LEU A 76 -6.09 -4.09 1.95
C LEU A 76 -6.79 -5.23 1.19
N GLN A 77 -6.68 -6.46 1.66
CA GLN A 77 -7.37 -7.62 1.06
C GLN A 77 -8.90 -7.48 1.15
N GLU A 78 -9.40 -7.13 2.33
CA GLU A 78 -10.83 -6.86 2.55
C GLU A 78 -11.34 -5.73 1.65
N TRP A 79 -10.58 -4.64 1.56
CA TRP A 79 -10.93 -3.52 0.72
C TRP A 79 -10.89 -3.87 -0.78
N GLN A 80 -9.89 -4.63 -1.22
CA GLN A 80 -9.81 -5.17 -2.57
C GLN A 80 -11.04 -6.02 -2.88
N ALA A 81 -11.45 -6.93 -1.99
CA ALA A 81 -12.64 -7.76 -2.16
C ALA A 81 -13.92 -6.93 -2.31
N ARG A 82 -14.10 -5.90 -1.45
CA ARG A 82 -15.25 -4.98 -1.52
C ARG A 82 -15.25 -4.15 -2.80
N CYS A 83 -14.10 -3.66 -3.23
CA CYS A 83 -13.96 -2.98 -4.52
C CYS A 83 -14.29 -3.93 -5.68
N MET A 84 -13.82 -5.17 -5.65
CA MET A 84 -14.10 -6.16 -6.71
C MET A 84 -15.56 -6.58 -6.80
N SER A 85 -16.35 -6.50 -5.72
CA SER A 85 -17.78 -6.84 -5.73
C SER A 85 -18.72 -5.65 -5.89
N SER A 86 -18.28 -4.42 -5.59
CA SER A 86 -19.16 -3.24 -5.58
C SER A 86 -19.50 -2.71 -6.98
N PRO A 87 -20.78 -2.62 -7.36
CA PRO A 87 -21.21 -2.02 -8.64
C PRO A 87 -20.82 -0.55 -8.78
N ASN A 88 -20.82 0.21 -7.68
CA ASN A 88 -20.48 1.64 -7.69
C ASN A 88 -18.99 1.91 -7.94
N SER A 89 -18.13 0.91 -7.77
CA SER A 89 -16.69 1.06 -7.96
C SER A 89 -16.19 0.59 -9.34
N ARG A 90 -17.08 0.10 -10.22
CA ARG A 90 -16.69 -0.48 -11.52
C ARG A 90 -15.79 0.44 -12.35
N PHE A 91 -16.14 1.72 -12.43
CA PHE A 91 -15.37 2.69 -13.21
C PHE A 91 -13.95 2.85 -12.65
N LEU A 92 -13.84 3.13 -11.34
CA LEU A 92 -12.54 3.30 -10.69
C LEU A 92 -11.70 2.03 -10.78
N TYR A 93 -12.31 0.86 -10.56
CA TYR A 93 -11.67 -0.44 -10.66
C TYR A 93 -11.14 -0.73 -12.07
N GLY A 94 -11.87 -0.32 -13.12
CA GLY A 94 -11.41 -0.46 -14.50
C GLY A 94 -10.13 0.32 -14.81
N ILE A 95 -9.85 1.40 -14.08
CA ILE A 95 -8.63 2.20 -14.21
C ILE A 95 -7.54 1.73 -13.24
N PHE A 96 -7.93 1.44 -11.99
CA PHE A 96 -7.05 1.03 -10.91
C PHE A 96 -7.56 -0.30 -10.32
N PRO A 97 -7.18 -1.45 -10.93
CA PRO A 97 -7.67 -2.76 -10.50
C PRO A 97 -7.08 -3.18 -9.15
N GLU A 98 -5.92 -2.63 -8.77
CA GLU A 98 -5.24 -2.95 -7.52
C GLU A 98 -5.37 -1.83 -6.50
N VAL A 99 -5.91 -2.17 -5.34
CA VAL A 99 -5.93 -1.30 -4.18
C VAL A 99 -4.56 -1.28 -3.52
N ASN A 100 -4.08 -0.06 -3.28
CA ASN A 100 -2.86 0.16 -2.53
C ASN A 100 -2.96 1.46 -1.71
N THR A 101 -1.96 1.71 -0.87
CA THR A 101 -1.89 2.92 -0.02
C THR A 101 -1.11 4.06 -0.66
N LYS A 102 -0.77 3.99 -1.95
CA LYS A 102 -0.08 5.09 -2.64
C LYS A 102 -1.07 6.25 -2.76
N LYS A 103 -0.59 7.47 -2.49
CA LYS A 103 -1.40 8.65 -2.71
C LYS A 103 -1.66 8.81 -4.20
N CYS A 104 -2.92 8.92 -4.57
CA CYS A 104 -3.30 9.34 -5.91
C CYS A 104 -3.14 10.86 -5.98
N HIS A 105 -2.41 11.36 -6.98
CA HIS A 105 -2.39 12.80 -7.27
C HIS A 105 -3.64 13.13 -8.09
N GLY A 106 -4.63 13.72 -7.42
CA GLY A 106 -5.87 14.18 -8.03
C GLY A 106 -6.09 15.66 -7.77
N ASN A 107 -6.80 16.31 -8.70
CA ASN A 107 -7.38 17.63 -8.47
C ASN A 107 -8.91 17.49 -8.40
N PHE A 108 -9.60 18.61 -8.18
CA PHE A 108 -11.06 18.63 -8.06
C PHE A 108 -11.76 17.94 -9.24
N LEU A 109 -11.36 18.23 -10.48
CA LEU A 109 -11.98 17.67 -11.69
C LEU A 109 -11.67 16.19 -11.87
N ILE A 110 -10.41 15.79 -11.69
CA ILE A 110 -10.00 14.38 -11.77
C ILE A 110 -10.75 13.55 -10.73
N ASN A 111 -10.87 14.06 -9.49
CA ASN A 111 -11.57 13.35 -8.43
C ASN A 111 -13.06 13.16 -8.75
N GLN A 112 -13.72 14.13 -9.40
CA GLN A 112 -15.11 13.96 -9.84
C GLN A 112 -15.27 12.85 -10.89
N ILE A 113 -14.32 12.72 -11.81
CA ILE A 113 -14.30 11.65 -12.83
C ILE A 113 -14.05 10.30 -12.14
N LEU A 114 -12.98 10.20 -11.35
CA LEU A 114 -12.56 8.95 -10.70
C LEU A 114 -13.62 8.38 -9.77
N THR A 115 -14.30 9.25 -9.03
CA THR A 115 -15.33 8.84 -8.08
C THR A 115 -16.71 8.75 -8.73
N THR A 116 -16.89 9.21 -9.97
CA THR A 116 -18.18 9.31 -10.66
C THR A 116 -19.21 10.25 -9.99
N HIS A 117 -18.74 11.17 -9.14
CA HIS A 117 -19.56 12.10 -8.36
C HIS A 117 -19.69 13.51 -8.98
N GLY A 118 -19.23 13.70 -10.22
CA GLY A 118 -19.36 14.98 -10.92
C GLY A 118 -20.78 15.29 -11.38
N CYS A 119 -20.92 16.37 -12.17
CA CYS A 119 -22.16 16.76 -12.83
C CYS A 119 -22.57 15.83 -14.00
N PHE A 120 -22.45 14.52 -13.80
CA PHE A 120 -22.86 13.50 -14.74
C PHE A 120 -24.35 13.19 -14.55
N PRO A 121 -25.17 13.13 -15.64
CA PRO A 121 -26.60 12.85 -15.55
C PRO A 121 -26.98 11.67 -14.65
N VAL A 122 -26.27 10.55 -14.75
CA VAL A 122 -26.54 9.37 -13.89
C VAL A 122 -26.31 9.65 -12.41
N HIS A 123 -25.30 10.46 -12.07
CA HIS A 123 -25.06 10.86 -10.69
C HIS A 123 -26.13 11.84 -10.20
N GLN A 124 -26.44 12.85 -11.02
CA GLN A 124 -27.44 13.86 -10.71
C GLN A 124 -28.86 13.27 -10.59
N HIS A 125 -29.18 12.23 -11.37
CA HIS A 125 -30.45 11.50 -11.26
C HIS A 125 -30.66 10.94 -9.85
N ARG A 126 -29.62 10.32 -9.26
CA ARG A 126 -29.70 9.67 -7.94
C ARG A 126 -29.99 10.65 -6.80
N SER A 127 -29.46 11.86 -6.88
CA SER A 127 -29.54 12.83 -5.77
C SER A 127 -30.52 13.97 -6.01
N LEU A 128 -30.79 14.31 -7.28
CA LEU A 128 -31.59 15.49 -7.68
C LEU A 128 -32.76 15.13 -8.59
N GLY A 129 -32.98 13.85 -8.93
CA GLY A 129 -34.11 13.40 -9.75
C GLY A 129 -34.09 13.86 -11.21
N LYS A 130 -32.96 14.39 -11.71
CA LYS A 130 -32.80 14.79 -13.11
C LYS A 130 -32.84 13.59 -14.06
N SER A 131 -33.03 13.81 -15.36
CA SER A 131 -32.89 12.72 -16.34
C SER A 131 -31.48 12.09 -16.27
N PRO A 132 -31.36 10.75 -16.28
CA PRO A 132 -30.06 10.07 -16.32
C PRO A 132 -29.45 10.03 -17.74
N ASP A 133 -30.23 10.41 -18.75
CA ASP A 133 -29.83 10.27 -20.15
C ASP A 133 -28.82 11.34 -20.57
N CYS A 134 -27.94 10.98 -21.49
CA CYS A 134 -27.04 11.94 -22.11
C CYS A 134 -27.80 12.77 -23.14
N GLU A 135 -27.46 14.05 -23.25
CA GLU A 135 -28.00 14.97 -24.27
C GLU A 135 -27.70 14.52 -25.70
N CYS A 136 -26.72 13.64 -25.91
CA CYS A 136 -26.47 13.07 -27.24
C CYS A 136 -27.56 12.07 -27.68
N GLY A 137 -28.46 11.66 -26.78
CA GLY A 137 -29.60 10.79 -27.06
C GLY A 137 -29.26 9.32 -27.34
N ARG A 138 -28.02 8.88 -27.11
CA ARG A 138 -27.58 7.50 -27.45
C ARG A 138 -27.40 6.56 -26.27
N ASP A 139 -27.23 7.08 -25.06
CA ASP A 139 -26.95 6.30 -23.85
C ASP A 139 -27.16 7.17 -22.60
N GLN A 140 -27.03 6.57 -21.42
CA GLN A 140 -26.98 7.28 -20.15
C GLN A 140 -25.71 8.14 -20.02
N GLY A 141 -25.84 9.28 -19.35
CA GLY A 141 -24.74 10.21 -19.09
C GLY A 141 -23.80 9.72 -17.99
N THR A 142 -23.12 8.60 -18.22
CA THR A 142 -22.08 8.06 -17.34
C THR A 142 -20.70 8.64 -17.67
N VAL A 143 -19.76 8.58 -16.73
CA VAL A 143 -18.36 8.96 -17.00
C VAL A 143 -17.77 8.17 -18.17
N SER A 144 -17.98 6.84 -18.20
CA SER A 144 -17.53 5.98 -19.30
C SER A 144 -18.07 6.44 -20.65
N HIS A 145 -19.36 6.78 -20.71
CA HIS A 145 -19.96 7.29 -21.94
C HIS A 145 -19.26 8.55 -22.44
N TYR A 146 -19.06 9.55 -21.57
CA TYR A 146 -18.37 10.79 -21.95
C TYR A 146 -16.91 10.58 -22.34
N VAL A 147 -16.18 9.77 -21.57
CA VAL A 147 -14.75 9.53 -21.76
C VAL A 147 -14.46 8.66 -22.97
N TYR A 148 -15.36 7.75 -23.37
CA TYR A 148 -15.05 6.78 -24.43
C TYR A 148 -15.96 6.87 -25.67
N GLY A 149 -17.22 7.31 -25.56
CA GLY A 149 -18.22 7.09 -26.63
C GLY A 149 -19.16 8.24 -27.00
N CYS A 150 -19.23 9.31 -26.20
CA CYS A 150 -20.20 10.38 -26.42
C CYS A 150 -19.89 11.19 -27.69
N GLN A 151 -20.86 11.38 -28.58
CA GLN A 151 -20.64 12.16 -29.82
C GLN A 151 -20.20 13.58 -29.54
N ILE A 152 -20.83 14.21 -28.54
CA ILE A 152 -20.66 15.63 -28.22
C ILE A 152 -19.19 15.94 -27.92
N TYR A 153 -18.48 14.99 -27.31
CA TYR A 153 -17.07 15.15 -26.93
C TYR A 153 -16.10 14.42 -27.85
N ARG A 154 -16.54 14.00 -29.05
CA ARG A 154 -15.68 13.27 -30.00
C ARG A 154 -14.43 14.05 -30.36
N GLU A 155 -14.57 15.32 -30.73
CA GLU A 155 -13.46 16.17 -31.15
C GLU A 155 -12.45 16.38 -30.03
N VAL A 156 -12.92 16.60 -28.79
CA VAL A 156 -12.07 16.73 -27.60
C VAL A 156 -11.23 15.46 -27.35
N ARG A 157 -11.79 14.28 -27.61
CA ARG A 157 -11.05 13.01 -27.47
C ARG A 157 -10.02 12.82 -28.57
N VAL A 158 -10.37 13.13 -29.81
CA VAL A 158 -9.46 12.97 -30.97
C VAL A 158 -8.28 13.93 -30.85
N ALA A 159 -8.53 15.21 -30.54
CA ALA A 159 -7.47 16.23 -30.43
C ALA A 159 -6.38 15.89 -29.39
N LYS A 160 -6.72 15.08 -28.36
CA LYS A 160 -5.75 14.62 -27.36
C LYS A 160 -4.96 13.39 -27.76
N ASN A 161 -5.43 12.60 -28.73
CA ASN A 161 -4.68 11.45 -29.23
C ASN A 161 -3.59 11.86 -30.23
N ASP A 162 -3.72 13.02 -30.87
CA ASP A 162 -2.74 13.52 -31.84
C ASP A 162 -1.59 14.33 -31.18
N THR A 163 -1.63 14.50 -29.86
CA THR A 163 -0.65 15.29 -29.08
C THR A 163 0.18 14.44 -28.09
N LEU A 164 0.10 13.11 -28.19
CA LEU A 164 0.92 12.13 -27.48
C LEU A 164 1.71 11.27 -28.49
#